data_AF-A0A7X8Q9F6-F1
#
_entry.id   AF-A0A7X8Q9F6-F1
#
_cell.length_a   1.000
_cell.length_b   1.000
_cell.length_c   1.000
_cell.angle_alpha   90.00
_cell.angle_beta   90.00
_cell.angle_gamma   90.00
#
_symmetry.space_group_name_H-M   'P 1'
#
loop_
_entity.id
_entity.type
_entity.pdbx_description
1 polymer ?
#
loop_
_entity_poly.entity_id
_entity_poly.type
_entity_poly.pdbx_seq_one_letter_code
_entity_poly.pdbx_strand_id
1 'polypeptide(L)'
;MKIMLSPRFKNDGKPIYKLNEIQLQAKADVELKIEKGQYEFEEVNCAACKSNEYELLAEKDRYGLTYYTVICKNCGLFYVSPRMTGKVYAEFYNSEYRKLYVGENMASEKFFADQVFRGKRIFQFLNANYKIKNKKLDVLEVSCGAGGILSIFK
;
A
#
# COMPACT_ATOMS: atom_id res chain seq x y z
N MET A 1 17.95 -7.33 21.85
CA MET A 1 18.34 -6.02 21.27
C MET A 1 17.26 -5.67 20.25
N LYS A 2 16.68 -4.46 20.29
CA LYS A 2 15.64 -4.03 19.34
C LYS A 2 16.37 -3.38 18.16
N ILE A 3 16.55 -4.07 17.05
CA ILE A 3 17.27 -3.55 15.88
C ILE A 3 16.28 -2.75 15.03
N MET A 4 16.11 -1.49 15.39
CA MET A 4 15.58 -0.52 14.46
C MET A 4 16.56 -0.36 13.31
N LEU A 5 16.10 -0.52 12.05
CA LEU A 5 16.97 -0.57 10.88
C LEU A 5 17.85 0.68 10.72
N SER A 6 17.34 1.83 11.14
CA SER A 6 18.01 3.12 11.09
C SER A 6 17.25 4.13 11.94
N PRO A 7 17.93 5.13 12.57
CA PRO A 7 17.27 6.19 13.31
C PRO A 7 16.20 6.95 12.50
N ARG A 8 16.30 6.99 11.17
CA ARG A 8 15.32 7.63 10.28
C ARG A 8 13.93 6.96 10.32
N PHE A 9 13.84 5.76 10.87
CA PHE A 9 12.60 5.00 10.99
C PHE A 9 11.98 5.11 12.39
N LYS A 10 12.61 5.86 13.32
CA LYS A 10 11.93 6.32 14.53
C LYS A 10 10.74 7.17 14.13
N ASN A 11 9.68 7.07 14.92
CA ASN A 11 8.55 7.95 14.73
C ASN A 11 8.89 9.35 15.27
N ASP A 12 9.08 10.30 14.35
CA ASP A 12 9.25 11.72 14.61
C ASP A 12 8.11 12.56 13.99
N GLY A 13 7.07 11.89 13.45
CA GLY A 13 5.96 12.51 12.72
C GLY A 13 6.32 13.14 11.37
N LYS A 14 7.59 13.07 10.94
CA LYS A 14 8.09 13.77 9.76
C LYS A 14 8.06 12.87 8.52
N PRO A 15 7.41 13.33 7.43
CA PRO A 15 7.46 12.65 6.14
C PRO A 15 8.89 12.51 5.61
N ILE A 16 9.17 11.40 4.92
CA ILE A 16 10.43 11.21 4.19
C ILE A 16 10.40 11.97 2.86
N TYR A 17 9.22 12.07 2.25
CA TYR A 17 9.01 12.83 1.01
C TYR A 17 8.49 14.24 1.28
N LYS A 18 8.80 15.18 0.38
CA LYS A 18 8.11 16.46 0.34
C LYS A 18 6.65 16.22 -0.08
N LEU A 19 5.72 16.54 0.80
CA LEU A 19 4.28 16.38 0.57
C LEU A 19 3.68 17.66 -0.03
N ASN A 20 2.72 17.52 -0.95
CA ASN A 20 1.90 18.64 -1.42
C ASN A 20 0.76 18.94 -0.43
N GLU A 21 0.00 20.01 -0.68
CA GLU A 21 -1.09 20.45 0.21
C GLU A 21 -2.16 19.37 0.43
N ILE A 22 -2.54 18.65 -0.64
CA ILE A 22 -3.53 17.56 -0.57
C ILE A 22 -3.01 16.42 0.33
N GLN A 23 -1.74 16.06 0.20
CA GLN A 23 -1.12 15.02 1.01
C GLN A 23 -0.95 15.45 2.46
N LEU A 24 -0.59 16.71 2.72
CA LEU A 24 -0.48 17.27 4.07
C LEU A 24 -1.85 17.24 4.77
N GLN A 25 -2.91 17.66 4.08
CA GLN A 25 -4.27 17.59 4.63
C GLN A 25 -4.68 16.13 4.90
N ALA A 26 -4.49 15.23 3.93
CA ALA A 26 -4.84 13.82 4.11
C ALA A 26 -4.04 13.16 5.25
N LYS A 27 -2.77 13.53 5.41
CA LYS A 27 -1.95 13.07 6.55
C LYS A 27 -2.56 13.56 7.87
N ALA A 28 -2.89 14.84 7.98
CA ALA A 28 -3.47 15.43 9.18
C ALA A 28 -4.83 14.78 9.52
N ASP A 29 -5.66 14.51 8.52
CA ASP A 29 -6.94 13.84 8.70
C ASP A 29 -6.75 12.42 9.28
N VAL A 30 -5.79 11.65 8.75
CA VAL A 30 -5.47 10.32 9.28
C VAL A 30 -4.96 10.40 10.71
N GLU A 31 -4.05 11.32 11.02
CA GLU A 31 -3.52 11.51 12.38
C GLU A 31 -4.63 11.85 13.37
N LEU A 32 -5.54 12.75 13.00
CA LEU A 32 -6.69 13.13 13.82
C LEU A 32 -7.63 11.94 14.08
N LYS A 33 -7.87 11.09 13.07
CA LYS A 33 -8.70 9.88 13.24
C LYS A 33 -8.03 8.85 14.15
N ILE A 34 -6.70 8.72 14.10
CA ILE A 34 -5.94 7.88 15.01
C ILE A 34 -6.01 8.45 16.44
N GLU A 35 -5.76 9.74 16.63
CA GLU A 35 -5.79 10.41 17.93
C GLU A 35 -7.16 10.31 18.61
N LYS A 36 -8.24 10.43 17.83
CA LYS A 36 -9.63 10.27 18.30
C LYS A 36 -10.05 8.82 18.54
N GLY A 37 -9.18 7.84 18.28
CA GLY A 37 -9.50 6.42 18.41
C GLY A 37 -10.49 5.90 17.36
N GLN A 38 -10.71 6.63 16.26
CA GLN A 38 -11.60 6.21 15.17
C GLN A 38 -10.93 5.16 14.28
N TYR A 39 -9.61 5.26 14.14
CA TYR A 39 -8.80 4.27 13.43
C TYR A 39 -8.27 3.24 14.43
N GLU A 40 -9.01 2.14 14.54
CA GLU A 40 -8.65 0.97 15.34
C GLU A 40 -7.55 0.15 14.68
N PHE A 41 -6.70 -0.44 15.52
CA PHE A 41 -5.59 -1.30 15.10
C PHE A 41 -5.68 -2.68 15.77
N GLU A 42 -5.19 -3.70 15.07
CA GLU A 42 -5.09 -5.08 15.52
C GLU A 42 -3.62 -5.55 15.49
N GLU A 43 -3.21 -6.30 16.51
CA GLU A 43 -1.99 -7.11 16.43
C GLU A 43 -2.25 -8.35 15.60
N VAL A 44 -1.32 -8.70 14.71
CA VAL A 44 -1.46 -9.87 13.84
C VAL A 44 -0.19 -10.71 13.83
N ASN A 45 -0.38 -12.02 13.74
CA ASN A 45 0.71 -12.96 13.55
C ASN A 45 1.25 -12.91 12.12
N CYS A 46 2.47 -13.40 11.93
CA CYS A 46 3.09 -13.55 10.63
C CYS A 46 2.17 -14.34 9.67
N ALA A 47 1.83 -13.74 8.52
CA ALA A 47 0.92 -14.36 7.56
C ALA A 47 1.48 -15.69 6.98
N ALA A 48 2.81 -15.79 6.84
CA ALA A 48 3.48 -16.94 6.24
C ALA A 48 3.62 -18.13 7.19
N CYS A 49 4.06 -17.93 8.44
CA CYS A 49 4.35 -19.04 9.37
C CYS A 49 3.53 -19.00 10.67
N LYS A 50 2.60 -18.06 10.82
CA LYS A 50 1.71 -17.89 11.98
C LYS A 50 2.37 -17.59 13.33
N SER A 51 3.69 -17.43 13.34
CA SER A 51 4.44 -17.00 14.52
C SER A 51 4.03 -15.58 14.94
N ASN A 52 3.98 -15.37 16.26
CA ASN A 52 3.86 -14.07 16.92
C ASN A 52 5.24 -13.50 17.33
N GLU A 53 6.33 -14.20 17.04
CA GLU A 53 7.68 -13.75 17.34
C GLU A 53 8.19 -12.81 16.25
N TYR A 54 8.35 -11.54 16.61
CA TYR A 54 8.83 -10.51 15.70
C TYR A 54 9.82 -9.55 16.34
N GLU A 55 10.46 -8.77 15.47
CA GLU A 55 11.32 -7.66 15.84
C GLU A 55 10.87 -6.38 15.13
N LEU A 56 10.87 -5.27 15.86
CA LEU A 56 10.45 -3.97 15.33
C LEU A 56 11.57 -3.35 14.48
N LEU A 57 11.23 -3.01 13.23
CA LEU A 57 12.16 -2.42 12.26
C LEU A 57 11.94 -0.91 12.04
N ALA A 58 10.68 -0.46 12.06
CA ALA A 58 10.29 0.93 11.82
C ALA A 58 9.01 1.29 12.59
N GLU A 59 8.90 2.55 13.02
CA GLU A 59 7.75 3.08 13.78
C GLU A 59 6.94 4.11 13.00
N LYS A 60 7.40 4.47 11.79
CA LYS A 60 6.67 5.34 10.86
C LYS A 60 6.76 4.85 9.42
N ASP A 61 5.76 5.23 8.63
CA ASP A 61 5.80 5.07 7.19
C ASP A 61 6.54 6.22 6.48
N ARG A 62 6.54 6.20 5.14
CA ARG A 62 7.18 7.23 4.32
C ARG A 62 6.51 8.61 4.38
N TYR A 63 5.27 8.67 4.86
CA TYR A 63 4.50 9.90 5.05
C TYR A 63 4.64 10.44 6.49
N GLY A 64 5.35 9.74 7.36
CA GLY A 64 5.50 10.15 8.76
C GLY A 64 4.31 9.76 9.64
N LEU A 65 3.40 8.91 9.15
CA LEU A 65 2.33 8.36 9.97
C LEU A 65 2.88 7.27 10.89
N THR A 66 2.37 7.19 12.11
CA THR A 66 2.67 6.10 13.05
C THR A 66 2.31 4.77 12.42
N TYR A 67 3.32 3.94 12.16
CA TYR A 67 3.15 2.69 11.43
C TYR A 67 4.28 1.72 11.76
N TYR A 68 3.94 0.58 12.34
CA TYR A 68 4.92 -0.36 12.87
C TYR A 68 5.23 -1.45 11.85
N THR A 69 6.42 -1.37 11.23
CA THR A 69 6.94 -2.45 10.39
C THR A 69 7.79 -3.37 11.25
N VAL A 70 7.50 -4.66 11.20
CA VAL A 70 8.17 -5.71 11.97
C VAL A 70 8.70 -6.80 11.04
N ILE A 71 9.70 -7.55 11.47
CA ILE A 71 10.21 -8.76 10.82
C ILE A 71 9.89 -9.98 11.69
N CYS A 72 9.34 -11.03 11.09
CA CYS A 72 9.15 -12.31 11.76
C CYS A 72 10.51 -12.95 12.06
N LYS A 73 10.76 -13.31 13.32
CA LYS A 73 12.02 -13.95 13.73
C LYS A 73 12.14 -15.40 13.24
N ASN A 74 11.02 -16.04 12.90
CA ASN A 74 11.01 -17.43 12.45
C ASN A 74 11.25 -17.59 10.94
N CYS A 75 10.64 -16.74 10.11
CA CYS A 75 10.70 -16.90 8.64
C CYS A 75 11.18 -15.66 7.87
N GLY A 76 11.52 -14.56 8.55
CA GLY A 76 12.05 -13.35 7.93
C GLY A 76 11.05 -12.50 7.14
N LEU A 77 9.75 -12.83 7.17
CA LEU A 77 8.72 -12.01 6.51
C LEU A 77 8.63 -10.64 7.18
N PHE A 78 8.64 -9.57 6.38
CA PHE A 78 8.35 -8.22 6.85
C PHE A 78 6.86 -7.97 6.75
N TYR A 79 6.26 -7.43 7.80
CA TYR A 79 4.84 -7.14 7.84
C TYR A 79 4.55 -6.01 8.83
N VAL A 80 3.28 -5.63 8.91
CA VAL A 80 2.83 -4.54 9.76
C VAL A 80 2.09 -5.14 10.95
N SER A 81 2.52 -4.78 12.16
CA SER A 81 1.81 -5.13 13.39
C SER A 81 2.22 -4.16 14.52
N PRO A 82 1.25 -3.52 15.20
CA PRO A 82 -0.18 -3.55 14.90
C PRO A 82 -0.51 -2.85 13.57
N ARG A 83 -1.58 -3.29 12.91
CA ARG A 83 -2.08 -2.75 11.62
C ARG A 83 -3.53 -2.30 11.76
N MET A 84 -4.03 -1.47 10.85
CA MET A 84 -5.45 -1.08 10.85
C MET A 84 -6.34 -2.33 10.74
N THR A 85 -7.52 -2.30 11.38
CA THR A 85 -8.51 -3.37 11.16
C THR A 85 -9.02 -3.35 9.72
N GLY A 86 -9.62 -4.46 9.25
CA GLY A 86 -10.16 -4.52 7.89
C GLY A 86 -11.20 -3.42 7.58
N LYS A 87 -12.03 -3.07 8.57
CA LYS A 87 -13.00 -1.97 8.46
C LYS A 87 -12.30 -0.63 8.27
N VAL A 88 -11.28 -0.35 9.07
CA VAL A 88 -10.52 0.90 9.01
C VAL A 88 -9.72 0.99 7.72
N TYR A 89 -9.13 -0.10 7.24
CA TYR A 89 -8.51 -0.12 5.92
C TYR A 89 -9.50 0.23 4.81
N ALA A 90 -10.72 -0.32 4.84
CA ALA A 90 -11.74 0.02 3.84
C ALA A 90 -12.11 1.51 3.87
N GLU A 91 -12.26 2.09 5.07
CA GLU A 91 -12.50 3.53 5.23
C GLU A 91 -11.32 4.36 4.69
N PHE A 92 -10.09 3.98 5.06
CA PHE A 92 -8.87 4.63 4.61
C PHE A 92 -8.73 4.62 3.09
N TYR A 93 -9.02 3.48 2.46
CA TYR A 93 -9.00 3.34 1.01
C TYR A 93 -10.01 4.24 0.31
N ASN A 94 -11.20 4.42 0.91
CA ASN A 94 -12.25 5.26 0.35
C ASN A 94 -11.99 6.77 0.53
N SER A 95 -11.34 7.16 1.63
CA SER A 95 -11.35 8.57 2.06
C SER A 95 -10.00 9.29 1.88
N GLU A 96 -8.89 8.66 2.25
CA GLU A 96 -7.57 9.31 2.30
C GLU A 96 -6.51 8.67 1.40
N TYR A 97 -6.61 7.37 1.10
CA TYR A 97 -5.54 6.63 0.40
C TYR A 97 -5.05 7.34 -0.86
N ARG A 98 -5.95 7.69 -1.80
CA ARG A 98 -5.54 8.32 -3.06
C ARG A 98 -4.93 9.71 -2.84
N LYS A 99 -5.52 10.51 -1.94
CA LYS A 99 -5.03 11.85 -1.59
C LYS A 99 -3.62 11.78 -1.02
N LEU A 100 -3.38 10.84 -0.10
CA LEU A 100 -2.08 10.67 0.53
C LEU A 100 -1.04 10.03 -0.41
N TYR A 101 -1.42 8.99 -1.16
CA TYR A 101 -0.48 8.22 -1.98
C TYR A 101 -0.14 8.88 -3.31
N VAL A 102 -1.11 9.54 -3.93
CA VAL A 102 -0.98 10.15 -5.26
C VAL A 102 -0.84 11.67 -5.16
N GLY A 103 -1.44 12.30 -4.15
CA GLY A 103 -1.51 13.76 -4.05
C GLY A 103 -2.55 14.39 -4.98
N GLU A 104 -3.53 13.60 -5.42
CA GLU A 104 -4.63 14.01 -6.30
C GLU A 104 -5.96 13.45 -5.76
N ASN A 105 -7.08 14.12 -6.04
CA ASN A 105 -8.41 13.64 -5.62
C ASN A 105 -8.97 12.56 -6.54
N MET A 106 -8.61 12.56 -7.82
CA MET A 106 -9.15 11.65 -8.84
C MET A 106 -8.03 11.00 -9.66
N ALA A 107 -8.37 10.00 -10.46
CA ALA A 107 -7.44 9.46 -11.45
C ALA A 107 -7.30 10.42 -12.63
N SER A 108 -6.08 10.82 -12.93
CA SER A 108 -5.79 11.57 -14.16
C SER A 108 -5.81 10.67 -15.39
N GLU A 109 -6.04 11.26 -16.57
CA GLU A 109 -5.89 10.56 -17.85
C GLU A 109 -4.49 9.97 -18.02
N LYS A 110 -3.48 10.69 -17.50
CA LYS A 110 -2.10 10.20 -17.44
C LYS A 110 -2.01 8.90 -16.64
N PHE A 111 -2.65 8.81 -15.47
CA PHE A 111 -2.65 7.59 -14.65
C PHE A 111 -3.24 6.41 -15.43
N PHE A 112 -4.35 6.62 -16.14
CA PHE A 112 -4.95 5.59 -16.99
C PHE A 112 -4.00 5.19 -18.15
N ALA A 113 -3.40 6.16 -18.84
CA ALA A 113 -2.46 5.91 -19.92
C ALA A 113 -1.22 5.11 -19.46
N ASP A 114 -0.69 5.42 -18.26
CA ASP A 114 0.42 4.68 -17.65
C ASP A 114 0.01 3.22 -17.35
N GLN A 115 -1.23 2.98 -16.90
CA GLN A 115 -1.77 1.63 -16.73
C GLN A 115 -1.91 0.89 -18.08
N VAL A 116 -2.39 1.55 -19.13
CA VAL A 116 -2.47 0.99 -20.50
C VAL A 116 -1.10 0.57 -21.00
N PHE A 117 -0.07 1.41 -20.79
CA PHE A 117 1.30 1.07 -21.16
C PHE A 117 1.82 -0.17 -20.42
N ARG A 118 1.54 -0.29 -19.12
CA ARG A 118 1.85 -1.49 -18.34
C ARG A 118 1.10 -2.72 -18.86
N GLY A 119 -0.19 -2.57 -19.16
CA GLY A 119 -1.02 -3.63 -19.73
C GLY A 119 -0.43 -4.19 -21.03
N LYS A 120 0.04 -3.32 -21.93
CA LYS A 120 0.73 -3.75 -23.17
C LYS A 120 1.97 -4.59 -22.89
N ARG A 121 2.79 -4.20 -21.91
CA ARG A 121 3.99 -4.97 -21.52
C ARG A 121 3.62 -6.34 -20.94
N ILE A 122 2.60 -6.40 -20.09
CA ILE A 122 2.12 -7.67 -19.51
C ILE A 122 1.57 -8.56 -20.63
N PHE A 123 0.75 -8.02 -21.53
CA PHE A 123 0.21 -8.78 -22.67
C PHE A 123 1.32 -9.32 -23.57
N GLN A 124 2.34 -8.51 -23.88
CA GLN A 124 3.49 -8.94 -24.66
C GLN A 124 4.23 -10.10 -23.98
N PHE A 125 4.50 -10.00 -22.68
CA PHE A 125 5.14 -11.07 -21.92
C PHE A 125 4.31 -12.36 -21.93
N LEU A 126 3.02 -12.27 -21.65
CA LEU A 126 2.13 -13.43 -21.65
C LEU A 126 2.00 -14.04 -23.04
N ASN A 127 1.93 -13.22 -24.09
CA ASN A 127 1.84 -13.72 -25.44
C ASN A 127 3.13 -14.42 -25.89
N ALA A 128 4.29 -13.88 -25.54
CA ALA A 128 5.58 -14.49 -25.86
C ALA A 128 5.74 -15.89 -25.24
N ASN A 129 5.23 -16.08 -24.01
CA ASN A 129 5.42 -17.32 -23.26
C ASN A 129 4.27 -18.33 -23.42
N TYR A 130 3.04 -17.86 -23.61
CA TYR A 130 1.83 -18.70 -23.57
C TYR A 130 0.96 -18.60 -24.83
N LYS A 131 1.40 -17.82 -25.83
CA LYS A 131 0.73 -17.62 -27.13
C LYS A 131 -0.75 -17.28 -26.93
N ILE A 132 -1.02 -16.28 -26.10
CA ILE A 132 -2.39 -15.87 -25.75
C ILE A 132 -3.08 -15.04 -26.84
N LYS A 133 -2.33 -14.54 -27.82
CA LYS A 133 -2.90 -13.80 -28.94
C LYS A 133 -3.94 -14.67 -29.65
N ASN A 134 -5.12 -14.10 -29.87
CA ASN A 134 -6.31 -14.73 -30.47
C ASN A 134 -6.99 -15.81 -29.62
N LYS A 135 -6.64 -15.96 -28.34
CA LYS A 135 -7.41 -16.80 -27.41
C LYS A 135 -8.50 -15.98 -26.74
N LYS A 136 -9.65 -16.61 -26.48
CA LYS A 136 -10.65 -16.07 -25.56
C LYS A 136 -10.10 -16.24 -24.13
N LEU A 137 -10.05 -15.15 -23.38
CA LEU A 137 -9.53 -15.12 -22.02
C LEU A 137 -10.59 -14.56 -21.06
N ASP A 138 -10.69 -15.18 -19.90
CA ASP A 138 -11.37 -14.60 -18.74
C ASP A 138 -10.28 -14.03 -17.82
N VAL A 139 -10.26 -12.72 -17.63
CA VAL A 139 -9.18 -12.01 -16.92
C VAL A 139 -9.73 -11.29 -15.69
N LEU A 140 -9.16 -11.62 -14.53
CA LEU A 140 -9.40 -10.92 -13.27
C LEU A 140 -8.13 -10.18 -12.86
N GLU A 141 -8.23 -8.87 -12.67
CA GLU A 141 -7.18 -8.04 -12.06
C GLU A 141 -7.60 -7.61 -10.66
N VAL A 142 -6.86 -8.03 -9.65
CA VAL A 142 -7.02 -7.54 -8.27
C VAL A 142 -6.35 -6.18 -8.16
N SER A 143 -7.05 -5.18 -7.61
CA SER A 143 -6.59 -3.79 -7.50
C SER A 143 -6.36 -3.09 -8.84
N CYS A 144 -7.32 -3.19 -9.77
CA CYS A 144 -7.22 -2.69 -11.14
C CYS A 144 -7.11 -1.15 -11.27
N GLY A 145 -7.30 -0.39 -10.19
CA GLY A 145 -7.21 1.08 -10.22
C GLY A 145 -8.24 1.68 -11.19
N ALA A 146 -7.79 2.38 -12.24
CA ALA A 146 -8.67 2.93 -13.27
C ALA A 146 -8.95 1.94 -14.43
N GLY A 147 -8.48 0.69 -14.33
CA GLY A 147 -8.77 -0.36 -15.31
C GLY A 147 -7.94 -0.31 -16.60
N GLY A 148 -6.90 0.53 -16.67
CA GLY A 148 -6.09 0.66 -17.90
C GLY A 148 -5.28 -0.58 -18.26
N ILE A 149 -4.93 -1.44 -17.28
CA ILE A 149 -4.28 -2.73 -17.57
C ILE A 149 -5.30 -3.68 -18.21
N LEU A 150 -6.46 -3.89 -17.55
CA LEU A 150 -7.56 -4.71 -18.07
C LEU A 150 -8.04 -4.30 -19.47
N SER A 151 -7.99 -3.01 -19.83
CA SER A 151 -8.43 -2.56 -21.15
C SER A 151 -7.64 -3.17 -22.32
N ILE A 152 -6.44 -3.71 -22.07
CA ILE A 152 -5.61 -4.40 -23.06
C ILE A 152 -6.05 -5.85 -23.28
N PHE A 153 -6.77 -6.44 -22.32
CA PHE A 153 -7.20 -7.84 -22.34
C PHE A 153 -8.68 -8.01 -22.72
N LYS A 154 -9.31 -6.94 -23.20
CA LYS A 154 -10.67 -6.97 -23.77
C LYS A 154 -10.67 -7.54 -25.18
#